data_AF-A0A496SG40-F1
#
_entry.id   AF-A0A496SG40-F1
#
_cell.length_a   1.000
_cell.length_b   1.000
_cell.length_c   1.000
_cell.angle_alpha   90.00
_cell.angle_beta   90.00
_cell.angle_gamma   90.00
#
_symmetry.space_group_name_H-M   'P 1'
#
loop_
_entity.id
_entity.type
_entity.pdbx_description
1 polymer ?
#
loop_
_entity_poly.entity_id
_entity_poly.type
_entity_poly.pdbx_seq_one_letter_code
_entity_poly.pdbx_strand_id
1 'polypeptide(L)' 'MATLYLTEQGSKLKKEGRRLIVEKEGERLLDVPLIKIDSVLIFGNVQLSTQAISVLLESGIRTAFLTQN' A
#
# COMPACT_ATOMS: atom_id res chain seq x y z
N MET A 1 1.54 9.52 12.82
CA MET A 1 2.07 8.44 11.96
C MET A 1 1.07 7.31 11.96
N ALA A 2 0.84 6.64 10.83
CA ALA A 2 -0.23 5.65 10.68
C ALA A 2 0.25 4.36 9.99
N THR A 3 -0.42 3.27 10.35
CA THR A 3 -0.30 1.97 9.67
C THR A 3 -1.39 1.86 8.61
N LEU A 4 -1.00 1.55 7.38
CA LEU A 4 -1.92 1.26 6.29
C LEU A 4 -2.22 -0.24 6.24
N TYR A 5 -3.48 -0.61 6.44
CA TYR A 5 -3.97 -1.98 6.32
C TYR A 5 -4.57 -2.17 4.93
N LEU A 6 -4.01 -3.09 4.15
CA LEU A 6 -4.55 -3.48 2.84
C LEU A 6 -5.29 -4.79 2.98
N THR A 7 -6.61 -4.69 3.17
CA THR A 7 -7.51 -5.84 3.39
C THR A 7 -8.45 -6.09 2.21
N GLU A 8 -8.61 -5.11 1.31
CA GLU A 8 -9.49 -5.22 0.15
C GLU A 8 -8.89 -6.14 -0.92
N GLN A 9 -9.57 -7.24 -1.22
CA GLN A 9 -9.06 -8.26 -2.13
C GLN A 9 -9.12 -7.83 -3.59
N GLY A 10 -8.09 -8.22 -4.35
CA GLY A 10 -7.89 -7.80 -5.73
C GLY A 10 -7.50 -6.33 -5.90
N SER A 11 -7.28 -5.61 -4.79
CA SER A 11 -6.80 -4.23 -4.84
C SER A 11 -5.31 -4.16 -5.20
N LYS A 12 -4.85 -2.96 -5.58
CA LYS A 12 -3.48 -2.68 -5.98
C LYS A 12 -2.96 -1.43 -5.29
N LEU A 13 -1.80 -1.56 -4.63
CA LEU A 13 -1.05 -0.44 -4.09
C LEU A 13 -0.10 0.15 -5.14
N LYS A 14 -0.21 1.46 -5.37
CA LYS A 14 0.61 2.24 -6.29
C LYS A 14 1.23 3.45 -5.61
N LYS A 15 2.32 3.92 -6.20
CA LYS A 15 2.90 5.23 -5.89
C LYS A 15 2.50 6.20 -6.99
N GLU A 16 1.92 7.33 -6.61
CA GLU A 16 1.74 8.49 -7.49
C GLU A 16 2.35 9.73 -6.83
N GLY A 17 3.46 10.23 -7.39
CA GLY A 17 4.20 11.33 -6.78
C GLY A 17 4.66 11.00 -5.35
N ARG A 18 4.20 11.77 -4.36
CA ARG A 18 4.49 11.55 -2.92
C ARG A 18 3.33 10.87 -2.17
N ARG A 19 2.51 10.10 -2.89
CA ARG A 19 1.27 9.53 -2.39
C ARG A 19 1.22 8.03 -2.66
N LEU A 20 0.61 7.29 -1.74
CA LEU A 20 0.25 5.91 -1.92
C LEU A 20 -1.23 5.85 -2.29
N ILE A 21 -1.52 5.20 -3.40
CA ILE A 21 -2.87 5.03 -3.94
C ILE A 21 -3.24 3.57 -3.82
N VAL A 22 -4.44 3.28 -3.30
CA VAL A 22 -5.05 1.95 -3.39
C VAL A 22 -6.14 2.03 -4.43
N GLU A 23 -6.05 1.18 -5.45
CA GLU A 23 -7.07 1.08 -6.50
C GLU A 23 -7.61 -0.33 -6.63
N LYS A 24 -8.86 -0.46 -7.09
CA LYS A 24 -9.47 -1.72 -7.49
C LYS A 24 -10.30 -1.47 -8.74
N GLU A 25 -10.08 -2.24 -9.80
CA GLU A 25 -10.85 -2.14 -11.05
C GLU A 25 -10.91 -0.72 -11.66
N GLY A 26 -9.85 0.08 -11.46
CA GLY A 26 -9.76 1.46 -11.94
C GLY A 26 -10.36 2.51 -10.99
N GLU A 27 -11.03 2.10 -9.91
CA GLU A 27 -11.52 3.00 -8.87
C GLU A 27 -10.45 3.24 -7.80
N ARG A 28 -10.24 4.51 -7.43
CA ARG A 28 -9.35 4.88 -6.31
C ARG A 28 -10.10 4.74 -4.99
N LEU A 29 -9.73 3.73 -4.22
CA LEU A 29 -10.30 3.46 -2.90
C LEU A 29 -9.67 4.31 -1.80
N LEU A 30 -8.37 4.58 -1.92
CA LEU A 30 -7.63 5.36 -0.94
C LEU A 30 -6.53 6.17 -1.61
N ASP A 31 -6.31 7.36 -1.06
CA ASP A 31 -5.21 8.23 -1.44
C ASP A 31 -4.58 8.88 -0.18
N VAL A 32 -3.37 8.43 0.19
CA VAL A 32 -2.67 8.91 1.40
C VAL A 32 -1.28 9.48 1.09
N PRO A 33 -0.90 10.62 1.71
CA PRO A 33 0.46 11.12 1.64
C PRO A 33 1.45 10.13 2.27
N LEU A 34 2.54 9.84 1.58
CA LEU A 34 3.55 8.88 2.03
C LEU A 34 4.17 9.26 3.39
N ILE A 35 4.36 10.56 3.64
CA ILE A 35 4.91 11.09 4.90
C ILE A 35 4.07 10.77 6.15
N LYS A 36 2.82 10.33 5.96
CA LYS A 36 1.94 9.96 7.08
C LYS A 36 2.06 8.48 7.46
N ILE A 37 2.72 7.67 6.63
CA ILE A 37 2.75 6.20 6.75
C ILE A 37 4.10 5.74 7.28
N ASP A 38 4.09 4.91 8.32
CA ASP A 38 5.30 4.24 8.83
C ASP A 38 5.28 2.71 8.62
N SER A 39 4.12 2.16 8.29
CA SER A 39 3.91 0.72 8.13
C SER A 39 2.82 0.41 7.12
N VAL A 40 2.98 -0.66 6.34
CA VAL A 40 1.99 -1.22 5.44
C VAL A 40 1.84 -2.71 5.73
N LEU A 41 0.63 -3.13 6.09
CA LEU A 41 0.29 -4.52 6.34
C LEU A 41 -0.60 -5.02 5.21
N ILE A 42 -0.13 -6.02 4.48
CA ILE A 42 -0.78 -6.56 3.29
C ILE A 42 -1.43 -7.89 3.60
N PHE A 43 -2.75 -8.00 3.43
CA PHE A 43 -3.51 -9.20 3.72
C PHE A 43 -4.04 -9.85 2.44
N GLY A 44 -3.60 -11.08 2.18
CA GLY A 44 -4.11 -11.89 1.09
C GLY A 44 -3.74 -11.38 -0.31
N ASN A 45 -4.69 -11.44 -1.23
CA ASN A 45 -4.51 -11.15 -2.64
C ASN A 45 -4.57 -9.64 -2.93
N VAL A 46 -3.46 -8.95 -2.65
CA VAL A 46 -3.25 -7.54 -2.98
C VAL A 46 -2.01 -7.39 -3.83
N GLN A 47 -2.11 -6.64 -4.91
CA GLN A 47 -0.99 -6.37 -5.81
C GLN A 47 -0.21 -5.13 -5.33
N LEU A 48 1.11 -5.15 -5.47
CA LEU A 48 1.94 -3.98 -5.26
C LEU A 48 2.67 -3.66 -6.56
N SER A 49 2.61 -2.41 -7.00
CA SER A 49 3.48 -1.95 -8.08
C SER A 49 4.95 -1.94 -7.63
N THR A 50 5.88 -2.16 -8.57
CA THR A 50 7.32 -2.04 -8.29
C THR A 50 7.68 -0.68 -7.70
N GLN A 51 7.06 0.40 -8.15
CA GLN A 51 7.29 1.76 -7.64
C GLN A 51 6.81 1.91 -6.19
N ALA A 52 5.70 1.25 -5.81
CA ALA A 52 5.27 1.21 -4.42
C ALA A 52 6.27 0.42 -3.56
N ILE A 53 6.74 -0.74 -4.03
CA ILE A 53 7.74 -1.53 -3.29
C ILE A 53 9.03 -0.73 -3.07
N SER A 54 9.59 -0.11 -4.11
CA SER A 54 10.84 0.67 -3.99
C SER A 54 10.70 1.82 -3.02
N VAL A 55 9.61 2.60 -3.08
CA VAL A 55 9.44 3.75 -2.17
C VAL A 55 9.22 3.32 -0.72
N LEU A 56 8.55 2.19 -0.47
CA LEU A 56 8.37 1.65 0.88
C LEU A 56 9.73 1.26 1.47
N LEU A 57 10.57 0.57 0.71
CA LEU A 57 11.91 0.15 1.13
C LEU A 57 12.84 1.35 1.35
N GLU A 58 12.91 2.27 0.38
CA GLU A 58 13.76 3.47 0.46
C GLU A 58 13.38 4.39 1.62
N SER A 59 12.09 4.47 1.94
CA SER A 59 11.57 5.31 3.03
C SER A 59 11.60 4.60 4.40
N GLY A 60 12.09 3.36 4.47
CA GLY A 60 12.10 2.57 5.71
C GLY A 60 10.71 2.24 6.24
N ILE A 61 9.69 2.24 5.38
CA ILE A 61 8.30 1.92 5.76
C ILE A 61 8.21 0.41 5.95
N ARG A 62 7.88 0.01 7.18
CA ARG A 62 7.77 -1.41 7.56
C ARG A 62 6.68 -2.08 6.73
N THR A 63 7.03 -3.16 6.04
CA THR A 63 6.09 -3.84 5.16
C THR A 63 6.01 -5.31 5.54
N ALA A 64 4.80 -5.81 5.78
CA ALA A 64 4.58 -7.21 6.14
C ALA A 64 3.45 -7.82 5.31
N PHE A 65 3.64 -9.06 4.87
CA PHE A 65 2.64 -9.86 4.17
C PHE A 65 2.01 -10.85 5.15
N LEU A 66 0.69 -10.89 5.16
CA LEU A 66 -0.12 -11.71 6.05
C LEU A 66 -1.18 -12.48 5.24
N THR A 67 -1.61 -13.62 5.77
CA THR A 67 -2.76 -14.35 5.22
C THR A 67 -4.07 -13.70 5.65
N GLN A 68 -5.13 -13.87 4.86
CA GLN A 68 -6.49 -13.53 5.25
C GLN A 68 -7.20 -14.83 5.65
N ASN A 69 -7.72 -14.88 6.88
CA ASN A 69 -8.55 -15.98 7.36
C ASN A 69 -10.02 -15.71 7.05
#